data_AF-A0AAX3EQS6-F1
#
_entry.id   AF-A0AAX3EQS6-F1
#
_cell.length_a   1.000
_cell.length_b   1.000
_cell.length_c   1.000
_cell.angle_alpha   90.00
_cell.angle_beta   90.00
_cell.angle_gamma   90.00
#
_symmetry.space_group_name_H-M   'P 1'
#
loop_
_entity.id
_entity.type
_entity.pdbx_description
1 polymer ?
#
loop_
_entity_poly.entity_id
_entity_poly.type
_entity_poly.pdbx_seq_one_letter_code
_entity_poly.pdbx_strand_id
1 'polypeptide(L)'
;MIQAAKGTDLFIEFLSQRIGLWPLSPLQVTLFGSAARGDMGNRSDIDLLFIIPDGASDDLYERIADLAVEAYGLTGNDVRPMTYEAAEVHVAPIFDSITSEGIHVYGDEGWLRRRLAGKTAA
;
A
#
# COMPACT_ATOMS: atom_id res chain seq x y z
N MET A 1 7.45 -23.56 -0.27
CA MET A 1 6.14 -22.91 -0.48
C MET A 1 5.55 -22.33 0.81
N ILE A 2 5.48 -23.06 1.94
CA ILE A 2 4.83 -22.56 3.19
C ILE A 2 5.57 -21.39 3.88
N GLN A 3 6.90 -21.28 3.73
CA GLN A 3 7.65 -20.21 4.41
C GLN A 3 7.46 -18.80 3.83
N ALA A 4 7.31 -18.67 2.49
CA ALA A 4 7.12 -17.37 1.86
C ALA A 4 5.76 -16.75 2.21
N ALA A 5 4.69 -17.56 2.16
CA ALA A 5 3.34 -17.11 2.52
C ALA A 5 3.26 -16.61 3.97
N LYS A 6 3.88 -17.33 4.93
CA LYS A 6 3.96 -16.87 6.32
C LYS A 6 4.74 -15.56 6.48
N GLY A 7 5.77 -15.34 5.67
CA GLY A 7 6.54 -14.09 5.69
C GLY A 7 5.74 -12.89 5.21
N THR A 8 4.97 -13.07 4.13
CA THR A 8 4.07 -12.03 3.60
C THR A 8 2.97 -11.67 4.60
N ASP A 9 2.32 -12.66 5.22
CA ASP A 9 1.27 -12.41 6.22
C ASP A 9 1.80 -11.62 7.42
N LEU A 10 2.96 -12.00 7.96
CA LEU A 10 3.60 -11.30 9.08
C LEU A 10 4.02 -9.88 8.70
N PHE A 11 4.48 -9.68 7.46
CA PHE A 11 4.86 -8.36 6.98
C PHE A 11 3.63 -7.45 6.81
N ILE A 12 2.52 -7.97 6.27
CA ILE A 12 1.26 -7.23 6.17
C ILE A 12 0.75 -6.85 7.56
N GLU A 13 0.79 -7.80 8.51
CA GLU A 13 0.40 -7.54 9.90
C GLU A 13 1.27 -6.44 10.52
N PHE A 14 2.59 -6.51 10.34
CA PHE A 14 3.52 -5.46 10.77
C PHE A 14 3.14 -4.09 10.21
N LEU A 15 2.97 -3.97 8.88
CA LEU A 15 2.59 -2.70 8.25
C LEU A 15 1.26 -2.18 8.80
N SER A 16 0.26 -3.05 8.87
CA SER A 16 -1.09 -2.72 9.34
C SER A 16 -1.06 -2.20 10.79
N GLN A 17 -0.32 -2.86 11.67
CA GLN A 17 -0.15 -2.44 13.06
C GLN A 17 0.57 -1.09 13.17
N ARG A 18 1.64 -0.87 12.39
CA ARG A 18 2.37 0.42 12.41
C ARG A 18 1.51 1.57 11.90
N ILE A 19 0.76 1.37 10.82
CA ILE A 19 -0.15 2.39 10.26
C ILE A 19 -1.32 2.69 11.23
N GLY A 20 -1.82 1.67 11.93
CA GLY A 20 -2.91 1.84 12.91
C GLY A 20 -2.56 2.72 14.11
N LEU A 21 -1.29 3.06 14.32
CA LEU A 21 -0.84 3.97 15.38
C LEU A 21 -0.77 5.43 14.92
N TRP A 22 -1.02 5.72 13.64
CA TRP A 22 -0.89 7.08 13.11
C TRP A 22 -2.11 7.94 13.51
N PRO A 23 -1.91 9.21 13.90
CA PRO A 23 -3.00 10.13 14.22
C PRO A 23 -3.97 10.36 13.05
N LEU A 24 -3.43 10.39 11.82
CA LEU A 24 -4.19 10.42 10.58
C LEU A 24 -3.84 9.17 9.79
N SER A 25 -4.84 8.33 9.53
CA SER A 25 -4.63 7.11 8.76
C SER A 25 -4.89 7.31 7.26
N PRO A 26 -4.18 6.58 6.39
CA PRO A 26 -4.55 6.45 4.99
C PRO A 26 -5.97 5.87 4.83
N LEU A 27 -6.66 6.26 3.76
CA LEU A 27 -7.97 5.73 3.39
C LEU A 27 -7.88 4.27 2.96
N GLN A 28 -6.80 3.92 2.25
CA GLN A 28 -6.47 2.56 1.86
C GLN A 28 -4.96 2.42 1.64
N VAL A 29 -4.41 1.28 2.05
CA VAL A 29 -3.05 0.87 1.72
C VAL A 29 -3.08 -0.50 1.07
N THR A 30 -2.40 -0.62 -0.07
CA THR A 30 -2.36 -1.85 -0.87
C THR A 30 -0.92 -2.18 -1.23
N LEU A 31 -0.47 -3.40 -0.92
CA LEU A 31 0.76 -3.97 -1.45
C LEU A 31 0.50 -4.46 -2.86
N PHE A 32 1.35 -4.05 -3.82
CA PHE A 32 1.19 -4.44 -5.21
C PHE A 32 2.54 -4.76 -5.85
N GLY A 33 2.52 -5.00 -7.17
CA GLY A 33 3.74 -5.29 -7.91
C GLY A 33 4.25 -6.71 -7.66
N SER A 34 5.57 -6.87 -7.74
CA SER A 34 6.21 -8.19 -7.72
C SER A 34 6.03 -8.93 -6.39
N ALA A 35 6.01 -8.21 -5.27
CA ALA A 35 5.79 -8.76 -3.94
C ALA A 35 4.39 -9.37 -3.76
N ALA A 36 3.36 -8.79 -4.39
CA ALA A 36 2.00 -9.30 -4.31
C ALA A 36 1.79 -10.63 -5.07
N ARG A 37 2.63 -10.93 -6.06
CA ARG A 37 2.55 -12.17 -6.87
C ARG A 37 3.29 -13.37 -6.26
N GLY A 38 3.76 -13.28 -5.01
CA GLY A 38 4.41 -14.38 -4.30
C GLY A 38 5.89 -14.58 -4.65
N ASP A 39 6.50 -13.64 -5.37
CA ASP A 39 7.92 -13.63 -5.73
C ASP A 39 8.70 -12.64 -4.86
N MET A 40 8.44 -12.67 -3.55
CA MET A 40 9.32 -12.07 -2.53
C MET A 40 10.63 -12.86 -2.46
N GLY A 41 11.34 -12.96 -3.58
CA GLY A 41 12.76 -13.27 -3.58
C GLY A 41 13.52 -12.16 -2.87
N ASN A 42 14.73 -12.47 -2.40
CA ASN A 42 15.54 -11.63 -1.50
C ASN A 42 16.07 -10.31 -2.14
N ARG A 43 15.45 -9.82 -3.21
CA ARG A 43 15.91 -8.68 -4.00
C ARG A 43 14.79 -7.94 -4.76
N SER A 44 13.53 -8.25 -4.50
CA SER A 44 12.38 -7.60 -5.16
C SER A 44 11.96 -6.37 -4.37
N ASP A 45 11.74 -5.25 -5.06
CA ASP A 45 11.19 -4.03 -4.45
C ASP A 45 9.78 -4.30 -3.88
N ILE A 46 9.46 -3.65 -2.76
CA ILE A 46 8.15 -3.70 -2.10
C ILE A 46 7.39 -2.42 -2.48
N ASP A 47 6.42 -2.55 -3.38
CA ASP A 47 5.60 -1.42 -3.84
C ASP A 47 4.32 -1.29 -2.98
N LEU A 48 4.16 -0.14 -2.33
CA LEU A 48 3.00 0.16 -1.47
C LEU A 48 2.23 1.35 -2.02
N LEU A 49 0.95 1.17 -2.32
CA LEU A 49 0.05 2.27 -2.67
C LEU A 49 -0.55 2.82 -1.40
N PHE A 50 -0.36 4.10 -1.13
CA PHE A 50 -1.05 4.85 -0.08
C PHE A 50 -2.06 5.79 -0.72
N ILE A 51 -3.33 5.62 -0.38
CA ILE A 51 -4.36 6.60 -0.68
C ILE A 51 -4.66 7.36 0.60
N ILE A 52 -4.46 8.67 0.56
CA ILE A 52 -4.57 9.53 1.75
C ILE A 52 -5.71 10.56 1.58
N PRO A 53 -6.23 11.12 2.68
CA PRO A 53 -7.17 12.23 2.60
C PRO A 53 -6.59 13.43 1.85
N ASP A 54 -7.45 14.17 1.15
CA ASP A 54 -7.05 15.40 0.46
C ASP A 54 -6.53 16.45 1.45
N GLY A 55 -5.45 17.14 1.10
CA GLY A 55 -4.85 18.15 1.96
C GLY A 55 -4.23 17.60 3.26
N ALA A 56 -3.78 16.34 3.24
CA ALA A 56 -3.01 15.78 4.34
C ALA A 56 -1.73 16.59 4.58
N SER A 57 -1.34 16.73 5.85
CA SER A 57 -0.13 17.46 6.24
C SER A 57 1.14 16.68 5.93
N ASP A 58 2.28 17.38 5.89
CA ASP A 58 3.62 16.81 5.73
C ASP A 58 3.92 15.70 6.75
N ASP A 59 3.40 15.80 7.98
CA ASP A 59 3.48 14.75 9.01
C ASP A 59 3.06 13.36 8.51
N LEU A 60 2.06 13.26 7.62
CA LEU A 60 1.63 11.96 7.08
C LEU A 60 2.65 11.43 6.07
N TYR A 61 3.21 12.29 5.23
CA TYR A 61 4.25 11.92 4.28
C TYR A 61 5.54 11.49 5.00
N GLU A 62 5.92 12.17 6.07
CA GLU A 62 7.05 11.78 6.92
C GLU A 62 6.82 10.39 7.54
N ARG A 63 5.62 10.12 8.06
CA ARG A 63 5.28 8.79 8.61
C ARG A 63 5.32 7.68 7.56
N ILE A 64 4.92 7.96 6.32
CA ILE A 64 5.03 7.02 5.20
C ILE A 64 6.51 6.74 4.90
N ALA A 65 7.36 7.76 4.89
CA ALA A 65 8.80 7.61 4.70
C ALA A 65 9.46 6.81 5.84
N ASP A 66 9.12 7.11 7.09
CA ASP A 66 9.62 6.38 8.27
C ASP A 66 9.22 4.90 8.23
N LEU A 67 7.97 4.60 7.84
CA LEU A 67 7.51 3.23 7.68
C LEU A 67 8.30 2.47 6.61
N ALA A 68 8.64 3.13 5.51
CA ALA A 68 9.47 2.54 4.46
C ALA A 68 10.87 2.17 5.00
N VAL A 69 11.47 3.03 5.83
CA VAL A 69 12.77 2.76 6.49
C VAL A 69 12.68 1.58 7.45
N GLU A 70 11.62 1.51 8.26
CA GLU A 70 11.43 0.39 9.19
C GLU A 70 11.18 -0.93 8.47
N ALA A 71 10.36 -0.91 7.42
CA ALA A 71 10.07 -2.08 6.60
C ALA A 71 11.32 -2.56 5.84
N TYR A 72 12.18 -1.65 5.37
CA TYR A 72 13.51 -1.99 4.85
C TYR A 72 14.36 -2.68 5.92
N GLY A 73 14.42 -2.10 7.14
CA GLY A 73 15.19 -2.69 8.24
C GLY A 73 14.74 -4.11 8.62
N LEU A 74 13.45 -4.41 8.46
CA LEU A 74 12.88 -5.73 8.75
C LEU A 74 13.12 -6.74 7.62
N THR A 75 12.99 -6.30 6.36
CA THR A 75 12.93 -7.22 5.21
C THR A 75 14.22 -7.26 4.37
N GLY A 76 15.05 -6.22 4.46
CA GLY A 76 16.21 -6.00 3.59
C GLY A 76 15.86 -5.60 2.15
N ASN A 77 14.58 -5.39 1.84
CA ASN A 77 14.12 -4.99 0.50
C ASN A 77 13.75 -3.51 0.48
N ASP A 78 14.07 -2.83 -0.62
CA ASP A 78 13.68 -1.45 -0.83
C ASP A 78 12.16 -1.33 -0.85
N VAL A 79 11.62 -0.41 -0.05
CA VAL A 79 10.20 -0.10 -0.03
C VAL A 79 9.96 1.17 -0.82
N ARG A 80 9.01 1.11 -1.76
CA ARG A 80 8.63 2.22 -2.64
C ARG A 80 7.19 2.63 -2.37
N PRO A 81 6.97 3.64 -1.50
CA PRO A 81 5.66 4.22 -1.32
C PRO A 81 5.26 5.01 -2.56
N MET A 82 4.06 4.73 -3.07
CA MET A 82 3.37 5.53 -4.06
C MET A 82 2.17 6.17 -3.39
N THR A 83 2.18 7.48 -3.24
CA THR A 83 1.14 8.21 -2.51
C THR A 83 0.24 8.98 -3.47
N TYR A 84 -1.07 8.86 -3.26
CA TYR A 84 -2.10 9.65 -3.95
C TYR A 84 -3.04 10.27 -2.93
N GLU A 85 -3.36 11.54 -3.12
CA GLU A 85 -4.54 12.12 -2.49
C GLU A 85 -5.82 11.56 -3.13
N ALA A 86 -6.90 11.50 -2.37
CA ALA A 86 -8.18 10.93 -2.82
C ALA A 86 -8.74 11.59 -4.09
N ALA A 87 -8.48 12.88 -4.28
CA ALA A 87 -8.85 13.68 -5.44
C ALA A 87 -8.12 13.21 -6.70
N GLU A 88 -6.83 12.87 -6.57
CA GLU A 88 -5.91 12.47 -7.65
C GLU A 88 -6.15 11.04 -8.16
N VAL A 89 -6.93 10.24 -7.43
CA VAL A 89 -7.29 8.90 -7.89
C VAL A 89 -8.33 8.99 -9.01
N HIS A 90 -7.89 8.70 -10.23
CA HIS A 90 -8.70 8.61 -11.46
C HIS A 90 -8.42 7.28 -12.18
N VAL A 91 -9.26 6.92 -13.14
CA VAL A 91 -9.06 5.71 -13.96
C VAL A 91 -7.70 5.81 -14.67
N ALA A 92 -6.82 4.86 -14.38
CA ALA A 92 -5.50 4.75 -14.99
C ALA A 92 -5.08 3.27 -15.02
N PRO A 93 -4.29 2.83 -16.02
CA PRO A 93 -3.92 1.42 -16.19
C PRO A 93 -3.22 0.80 -14.97
N ILE A 94 -2.52 1.60 -14.18
CA ILE A 94 -1.87 1.13 -12.95
C ILE A 94 -2.88 0.66 -11.90
N PHE A 95 -4.06 1.25 -11.83
CA PHE A 95 -5.06 0.85 -10.85
C PHE A 95 -5.79 -0.43 -11.26
N ASP A 96 -5.80 -0.79 -12.54
CA ASP A 96 -6.40 -2.05 -12.99
C ASP A 96 -5.63 -3.25 -12.39
N SER A 97 -4.30 -3.21 -12.43
CA SER A 97 -3.47 -4.27 -11.83
C SER A 97 -3.52 -4.25 -10.30
N ILE A 98 -3.53 -3.08 -9.68
CA ILE A 98 -3.63 -2.95 -8.21
C ILE A 98 -4.99 -3.47 -7.71
N THR A 99 -6.08 -3.22 -8.44
CA THR A 99 -7.41 -3.71 -8.05
C THR A 99 -7.64 -5.18 -8.36
N SER A 100 -6.87 -5.80 -9.27
CA SER A 100 -6.97 -7.24 -9.57
C SER A 100 -6.04 -8.11 -8.72
N GLU A 101 -4.80 -7.66 -8.50
CA GLU A 101 -3.72 -8.47 -7.90
C GLU A 101 -3.22 -7.92 -6.56
N GLY A 102 -3.59 -6.68 -6.20
CA GLY A 102 -3.12 -6.05 -4.97
C GLY A 102 -3.61 -6.75 -3.70
N ILE A 103 -2.75 -6.78 -2.69
CA ILE A 103 -3.05 -7.31 -1.37
C ILE A 103 -3.36 -6.13 -0.44
N HIS A 104 -4.54 -6.15 0.17
CA HIS A 104 -4.93 -5.14 1.16
C HIS A 104 -4.03 -5.19 2.40
N VAL A 105 -3.65 -4.02 2.91
CA VAL A 105 -2.80 -3.88 4.10
C VAL A 105 -3.53 -3.14 5.21
N TYR A 106 -4.15 -2.00 4.89
CA TYR A 106 -4.81 -1.14 5.88
C TYR A 106 -5.92 -0.30 5.27
N GLY A 107 -6.84 0.18 6.10
CA GLY A 107 -7.94 1.07 5.70
C GLY A 107 -9.11 0.32 5.07
N ASP A 108 -9.92 1.01 4.29
CA ASP A 108 -11.11 0.43 3.64
C ASP A 108 -10.71 -0.31 2.36
N GLU A 109 -10.79 -1.65 2.40
CA GLU A 109 -10.43 -2.55 1.30
C GLU A 109 -11.18 -2.26 -0.02
N GLY A 110 -12.40 -1.73 0.07
CA GLY A 110 -13.21 -1.42 -1.11
C GLY A 110 -13.04 0.00 -1.64
N TRP A 111 -12.26 0.86 -0.99
CA TRP A 111 -12.22 2.29 -1.27
C TRP A 111 -11.82 2.58 -2.72
N LEU A 112 -10.68 2.05 -3.18
CA LEU A 112 -10.15 2.28 -4.52
C LEU A 112 -11.12 1.81 -5.60
N ARG A 113 -11.67 0.59 -5.45
CA ARG A 113 -12.64 0.03 -6.40
C ARG A 113 -13.88 0.92 -6.51
N ARG A 114 -14.44 1.37 -5.39
CA ARG A 114 -15.62 2.26 -5.38
C ARG A 114 -15.29 3.64 -5.96
N ARG A 115 -14.11 4.19 -5.65
CA ARG A 115 -13.66 5.49 -6.18
C ARG A 115 -13.55 5.48 -7.70
N LEU A 116 -12.97 4.42 -8.27
CA LEU A 116 -12.79 4.27 -9.71
C LEU A 116 -14.11 4.00 -10.42
N ALA A 117 -14.97 3.12 -9.88
CA ALA A 117 -16.28 2.84 -10.44
C ALA A 117 -17.18 4.09 -10.50
N GLY A 118 -17.08 4.96 -9.49
CA GLY A 118 -17.78 6.26 -9.48
C GLY A 118 -17.25 7.28 -10.49
N LYS A 119 -16.07 7.05 -11.09
CA LYS A 119 -15.45 7.91 -12.11
C LYS A 119 -15.51 7.32 -13.53
N THR A 120 -15.95 6.08 -13.70
CA THR A 120 -16.19 5.46 -15.02
C THR A 120 -17.49 5.97 -15.69
N ALA A 121 -18.33 6.73 -14.96
CA ALA A 121 -19.66 7.16 -15.40
C ALA A 121 -19.76 8.65 -15.80
N ALA A 122 -18.67 9.31 -16.19
CA ALA A 122 -18.67 10.70 -16.63
C ALA A 122 -18.24 10.83 -18.10
#